data_AF-A8R799-F1
#
_entry.id   AF-A8R799-F1
#
_cell.length_a   1.000
_cell.length_b   1.000
_cell.length_c   1.000
_cell.angle_alpha   90.00
_cell.angle_beta   90.00
_cell.angle_gamma   90.00
#
_symmetry.space_group_name_H-M   'P 1'
#
loop_
_entity.id
_entity.type
_entity.pdbx_description
1 polymer ?
#
loop_
_entity_poly.entity_id
_entity_poly.type
_entity_poly.pdbx_seq_one_letter_code
_entity_poly.pdbx_strand_id
1 'polypeptide(L)'
;YKVSGGLHGVGASVVNALSEWMEITSFREGQKYFQRFEKGGKPAGPPVNQGTSRKTGTMVHFKPDPAIFSTTTFDEEIIAERLREAAFLLKGLRITLHDMRSEDRMEFCYPEGLKAFVDYLNEDKETLHDVVFFEGEHEQIEVDFAFQFNDGFAESMLSFVNHVRTKDGGTHESGARSATTRVFNDYARKNGLIKEKEKNLEGTDIREGLTAIVSVRIPEEKLQFEGQTKAKLGTSEARSAVDSIVSEKLTYFLEENPDVATSLVKKALKAKEAREAARKARDESRNGKKKRRKDTLLSGKLTPAQSRNPKRNELYLVEGDSAGGSAK
;
A
#
# COMPACT_ATOMS: atom_id res chain seq x y z
N TYR A 1 19.20 -5.63 14.24
CA TYR A 1 17.88 -5.66 14.91
C TYR A 1 17.20 -6.96 14.50
N LYS A 2 16.36 -7.62 15.33
CA LYS A 2 15.71 -8.90 14.92
C LYS A 2 14.82 -8.72 13.68
N VAL A 3 14.06 -7.63 13.66
CA VAL A 3 13.26 -7.17 12.52
C VAL A 3 13.43 -5.66 12.45
N SER A 4 13.75 -5.12 11.28
CA SER A 4 13.72 -3.67 11.07
C SER A 4 13.43 -3.34 9.61
N GLY A 5 12.77 -2.21 9.37
CA GLY A 5 12.62 -1.67 8.02
C GLY A 5 13.88 -0.96 7.52
N GLY A 6 14.85 -0.66 8.39
CA GLY A 6 16.01 0.19 8.13
C GLY A 6 17.29 -0.58 7.81
N LEU A 7 17.45 -1.05 6.57
CA LEU A 7 18.60 -1.87 6.16
C LEU A 7 19.92 -1.13 5.91
N HIS A 8 19.86 0.14 5.51
CA HIS A 8 21.03 0.80 4.89
C HIS A 8 21.76 1.78 5.81
N GLY A 9 21.23 2.11 6.99
CA GLY A 9 21.88 3.03 7.94
C GLY A 9 22.04 4.50 7.50
N VAL A 10 21.72 4.83 6.24
CA VAL A 10 21.93 6.17 5.65
C VAL A 10 20.77 7.15 5.86
N GLY A 11 19.61 6.70 6.35
CA GLY A 11 18.41 7.56 6.42
C GLY A 11 18.63 8.81 7.28
N ALA A 12 19.14 8.64 8.51
CA ALA A 12 19.36 9.75 9.42
C ALA A 12 20.48 10.70 8.97
N SER A 13 21.52 10.19 8.30
CA SER A 13 22.60 11.03 7.76
C SER A 13 22.14 11.87 6.58
N VAL A 14 21.26 11.34 5.72
CA VAL A 14 20.63 12.13 4.64
C VAL A 14 19.77 13.25 5.23
N VAL A 15 18.93 12.96 6.24
CA VAL A 15 18.14 14.02 6.90
C VAL A 15 19.05 15.12 7.45
N ASN A 16 20.14 14.74 8.11
CA ASN A 16 21.12 15.70 8.65
C ASN A 16 21.80 16.53 7.54
N ALA A 17 22.17 15.89 6.43
CA ALA A 17 22.84 16.54 5.30
C ALA A 17 21.92 17.53 4.55
N LEU A 18 20.61 17.29 4.54
CA LEU A 18 19.61 18.12 3.85
C LEU A 18 18.92 19.14 4.78
N SER A 19 19.43 19.29 6.01
CA SER A 19 18.90 20.22 7.00
C SER A 19 19.81 21.44 7.14
N GLU A 20 19.20 22.62 7.32
CA GLU A 20 19.91 23.84 7.73
C GLU A 20 20.62 23.59 9.08
N TRP A 21 19.87 22.98 10.00
CA TRP A 21 20.37 22.48 11.28
C TRP A 21 19.59 21.24 11.74
N MET A 22 20.23 20.42 12.57
CA MET A 22 19.65 19.26 13.24
C MET A 22 20.15 19.20 14.69
N GLU A 23 19.23 18.99 15.63
CA GLU A 23 19.49 18.83 17.05
C GLU A 23 19.06 17.43 17.48
N ILE A 24 19.94 16.78 18.25
CA ILE A 24 19.69 15.45 18.80
C ILE A 24 19.87 15.52 20.31
N THR A 25 18.84 15.09 21.04
CA THR A 25 18.91 14.89 22.49
C THR A 25 18.69 13.43 22.81
N SER A 26 19.67 12.78 23.43
CA SER A 26 19.62 11.37 23.83
C SER A 26 19.52 11.24 25.34
N PHE A 27 18.60 10.39 25.81
CA PHE A 27 18.44 10.02 27.20
C PHE A 27 18.78 8.53 27.35
N ARG A 28 19.95 8.22 27.92
CA ARG A 28 20.45 6.85 28.05
C ARG A 28 21.32 6.73 29.29
N GLU A 29 21.24 5.58 29.97
CA GLU A 29 22.10 5.24 31.12
C GLU A 29 22.06 6.32 32.23
N GLY A 30 20.88 6.91 32.45
CA GLY A 30 20.68 7.94 33.47
C GLY A 30 21.22 9.33 33.11
N GLN A 31 21.70 9.53 31.87
CA GLN A 31 22.32 10.77 31.39
C GLN A 31 21.55 11.38 30.22
N LYS A 32 21.63 12.70 30.08
CA LYS A 32 21.10 13.48 28.96
C LYS A 32 22.26 14.04 28.13
N TYR A 33 22.32 13.69 26.85
CA TYR A 33 23.31 14.23 25.92
C TYR A 33 22.64 15.08 24.84
N PHE A 34 23.27 16.17 24.45
CA PHE A 34 22.83 17.06 23.39
C PHE A 34 23.93 17.23 22.34
N GLN A 35 23.56 17.20 21.07
CA GLN A 35 24.45 17.53 19.96
C GLN A 35 23.68 18.28 18.87
N ARG A 36 24.30 19.31 18.32
CA ARG A 36 23.78 20.11 17.20
C ARG A 36 24.69 19.97 15.98
N PHE A 37 24.06 19.89 14.82
CA PHE A 37 24.69 19.83 13.50
C PHE A 37 24.16 20.97 12.64
N GLU A 38 25.02 21.53 11.80
CA GLU A 38 24.71 22.64 10.89
C GLU A 38 25.45 22.45 9.56
N LYS A 39 25.11 23.25 8.54
CA LYS A 39 25.85 23.32 7.27
C LYS A 39 26.01 21.95 6.59
N GLY A 40 24.90 21.21 6.45
CA GLY A 40 24.89 19.89 5.84
C GLY A 40 25.49 18.81 6.74
N GLY A 41 25.18 18.85 8.03
CA GLY A 41 25.51 17.78 8.98
C GLY A 41 26.87 17.88 9.67
N LYS A 42 27.54 19.04 9.65
CA LYS A 42 28.78 19.26 10.39
C LYS A 42 28.47 19.51 11.87
N PRO A 43 29.12 18.82 12.82
CA PRO A 43 28.92 19.10 14.25
C PRO A 43 29.26 20.55 14.58
N ALA A 44 28.35 21.25 15.26
CA ALA A 44 28.58 22.61 15.78
C ALA A 44 29.47 22.61 17.04
N GLY A 45 29.86 21.42 17.52
CA GLY A 45 30.71 21.20 18.68
C GLY A 45 30.71 19.72 19.09
N PRO A 46 31.46 19.35 20.14
CA PRO A 46 31.39 18.01 20.72
C PRO A 46 30.02 17.77 21.39
N PRO A 47 29.58 16.51 21.55
CA PRO A 47 28.39 16.19 22.35
C PRO A 47 28.52 16.72 23.78
N VAL A 48 27.46 17.36 24.27
CA VAL A 48 27.41 17.98 25.60
C VAL A 48 26.57 17.12 26.54
N ASN A 49 27.12 16.73 27.68
CA ASN A 49 26.33 16.15 28.76
C ASN A 49 25.56 17.26 29.48
N GLN A 50 24.22 17.20 29.44
CA GLN A 50 23.29 18.14 30.05
C GLN A 50 22.79 17.70 31.43
N GLY A 51 23.45 16.69 32.04
CA GLY A 51 23.18 16.21 33.38
C GLY A 51 22.37 14.90 33.41
N THR A 52 21.84 14.58 34.59
CA THR A 52 21.15 13.32 34.85
C THR A 52 19.68 13.38 34.40
N SER A 53 19.15 12.23 33.97
CA SER A 53 17.74 12.07 33.60
C SER A 53 17.24 10.69 33.99
N ARG A 54 15.98 10.61 34.42
CA ARG A 54 15.28 9.32 34.66
C ARG A 54 14.56 8.81 33.39
N LYS A 55 14.50 9.61 32.34
CA LYS A 55 13.86 9.25 31.06
C LYS A 55 14.82 8.41 30.21
N THR A 56 14.27 7.62 29.30
CA THR A 56 15.00 6.96 28.21
C THR A 56 14.36 7.34 26.88
N GLY A 57 15.16 7.44 25.82
CA GLY A 57 14.69 7.75 24.48
C GLY A 57 15.53 8.80 23.77
N THR A 58 15.10 9.17 22.56
CA THR A 58 15.81 10.11 21.70
C THR A 58 14.83 11.12 21.14
N MET A 59 15.20 12.39 21.17
CA MET A 59 14.51 13.48 20.49
C MET A 59 15.37 13.96 19.33
N VAL A 60 14.75 14.07 18.16
CA VAL A 60 15.37 14.60 16.95
C VAL A 60 14.54 15.79 16.50
N HIS A 61 15.20 16.93 16.30
CA HIS A 61 14.57 18.17 15.86
C HIS A 61 15.41 18.73 14.71
N PHE A 62 14.80 19.05 13.58
CA PHE A 62 15.54 19.52 12.42
C PHE A 62 14.73 20.54 11.62
N LYS A 63 15.44 21.36 10.84
CA LYS A 63 14.84 22.30 9.91
C LYS A 63 15.36 22.02 8.49
N PRO A 64 14.48 21.71 7.52
CA PRO A 64 14.88 21.51 6.12
C PRO A 64 15.61 22.73 5.55
N ASP A 65 16.63 22.51 4.73
CA ASP A 65 17.39 23.60 4.08
C ASP A 65 16.60 24.22 2.91
N PRO A 66 16.21 25.52 2.98
CA PRO A 66 15.50 26.21 1.90
C PRO A 66 16.36 26.43 0.64
N ALA A 67 17.68 26.28 0.71
CA ALA A 67 18.54 26.30 -0.47
C ALA A 67 18.43 25.00 -1.30
N ILE A 68 17.94 23.92 -0.68
CA ILE A 68 17.79 22.60 -1.32
C ILE A 68 16.33 22.36 -1.71
N PHE A 69 15.39 22.65 -0.81
CA PHE A 69 13.96 22.38 -1.01
C PHE A 69 13.21 23.62 -1.46
N SER A 70 12.40 23.49 -2.52
CA SER A 70 11.48 24.56 -2.98
C SER A 70 10.36 24.85 -1.98
N THR A 71 10.01 23.88 -1.14
CA THR A 71 9.00 24.00 -0.08
C THR A 71 9.56 23.42 1.21
N THR A 72 9.57 24.21 2.28
CA THR A 72 10.02 23.80 3.63
C THR A 72 8.87 23.73 4.64
N THR A 73 7.64 23.98 4.17
CA THR A 73 6.43 23.87 4.99
C THR A 73 5.94 22.44 4.97
N PHE A 74 5.76 21.85 6.14
CA PHE A 74 5.21 20.50 6.28
C PHE A 74 3.69 20.52 6.15
N ASP A 75 3.17 19.54 5.41
CA ASP A 75 1.75 19.26 5.27
C ASP A 75 1.30 18.35 6.43
N GLU A 76 0.37 18.84 7.25
CA GLU A 76 -0.09 18.12 8.43
C GLU A 76 -0.89 16.87 8.05
N GLU A 77 -1.72 16.93 7.01
CA GLU A 77 -2.58 15.81 6.59
C GLU A 77 -1.74 14.63 6.13
N ILE A 78 -0.69 14.89 5.34
CA ILE A 78 0.24 13.85 4.88
C ILE A 78 0.97 13.20 6.07
N ILE A 79 1.38 14.00 7.07
CA ILE A 79 2.04 13.48 8.27
C ILE A 79 1.04 12.67 9.10
N ALA A 80 -0.15 13.20 9.35
CA ALA A 80 -1.21 12.57 10.13
C ALA A 80 -1.61 11.23 9.53
N GLU A 81 -1.80 11.15 8.21
CA GLU A 81 -2.09 9.90 7.50
C GLU A 81 -0.96 8.89 7.74
N ARG A 82 0.30 9.28 7.56
CA ARG A 82 1.44 8.36 7.72
C ARG A 82 1.61 7.87 9.16
N LEU A 83 1.39 8.74 10.14
CA LEU A 83 1.44 8.38 11.57
C LEU A 83 0.27 7.46 11.95
N ARG A 84 -0.93 7.69 11.39
CA ARG A 84 -2.10 6.83 11.57
C ARG A 84 -1.85 5.42 11.02
N GLU A 85 -1.36 5.32 9.78
CA GLU A 85 -0.95 4.04 9.17
C GLU A 85 0.05 3.29 10.07
N ALA A 86 1.06 4.00 10.62
CA ALA A 86 2.06 3.40 11.49
C ALA A 86 1.46 2.89 12.82
N ALA A 87 0.51 3.63 13.42
CA ALA A 87 -0.17 3.23 14.64
C ALA A 87 -1.05 1.99 14.44
N PHE A 88 -1.65 1.80 13.27
CA PHE A 88 -2.38 0.57 12.93
C PHE A 88 -1.46 -0.65 12.81
N LEU A 89 -0.27 -0.48 12.24
CA LEU A 89 0.70 -1.57 12.04
C LEU A 89 1.37 -2.02 13.35
N LEU A 90 1.37 -1.17 14.37
CA LEU A 90 2.04 -1.39 15.65
C LEU A 90 0.99 -1.35 16.77
N LYS A 91 0.38 -2.51 17.05
CA LYS A 91 -0.65 -2.68 18.08
C LYS A 91 -0.20 -2.04 19.40
N GLY A 92 -1.00 -1.10 19.90
CA GLY A 92 -0.76 -0.41 21.18
C GLY A 92 0.30 0.69 21.15
N LEU A 93 0.94 0.99 20.01
CA LEU A 93 1.79 2.17 19.90
C LEU A 93 0.94 3.43 19.94
N ARG A 94 1.25 4.32 20.89
CA ARG A 94 0.67 5.65 20.96
C ARG A 94 1.57 6.63 20.22
N ILE A 95 1.00 7.31 19.22
CA ILE A 95 1.67 8.36 18.46
C ILE A 95 0.87 9.65 18.63
N THR A 96 1.55 10.74 18.97
CA THR A 96 0.94 12.07 19.09
C THR A 96 1.52 13.01 18.05
N LEU A 97 0.66 13.64 17.26
CA LEU A 97 1.00 14.74 16.36
C LEU A 97 0.53 16.04 16.99
N HIS A 98 1.38 17.05 17.00
CA HIS A 98 1.08 18.38 17.53
C HIS A 98 1.59 19.43 16.55
N ASP A 99 0.67 20.16 15.92
CA ASP A 99 1.01 21.28 15.07
C ASP A 99 0.97 22.59 15.86
N MET A 100 2.16 23.09 16.21
CA MET A 100 2.32 24.36 16.94
C MET A 100 1.96 25.60 16.11
N ARG A 101 1.59 25.46 14.82
CA ARG A 101 1.09 26.56 13.97
C ARG A 101 -0.40 26.79 14.13
N SER A 102 -1.18 25.73 14.38
CA SER A 102 -2.65 25.76 14.50
C SER A 102 -3.16 25.37 15.89
N GLU A 103 -2.28 24.96 16.82
CA GLU A 103 -2.64 24.39 18.14
C GLU A 103 -3.45 23.07 18.04
N ASP A 104 -3.44 22.44 16.86
CA ASP A 104 -4.10 21.15 16.65
C ASP A 104 -3.28 20.00 17.21
N ARG A 105 -3.98 19.06 17.86
CA ARG A 105 -3.37 17.88 18.47
C ARG A 105 -4.16 16.64 18.12
N MET A 106 -3.47 15.67 17.52
CA MET A 106 -4.02 14.37 17.16
C MET A 106 -3.30 13.26 17.93
N GLU A 107 -4.04 12.25 18.36
CA GLU A 107 -3.52 11.06 19.01
C GLU A 107 -3.98 9.82 18.27
N PHE A 108 -3.04 8.92 17.96
CA PHE A 108 -3.27 7.67 17.26
C PHE A 108 -2.84 6.50 18.15
N CYS A 109 -3.78 5.61 18.46
CA CYS A 109 -3.50 4.37 19.19
C CYS A 109 -4.58 3.34 18.86
N TYR A 110 -4.19 2.23 18.23
CA TYR A 110 -5.13 1.23 17.72
C TYR A 110 -4.80 -0.17 18.29
N PRO A 111 -5.51 -0.63 19.33
CA PRO A 111 -5.28 -1.95 19.93
C PRO A 111 -5.59 -3.11 18.96
N GLU A 112 -6.63 -2.96 18.14
CA GLU A 112 -7.07 -3.95 17.15
C GLU A 112 -6.18 -4.01 15.89
N GLY A 113 -5.20 -3.11 15.78
CA GLY A 113 -4.20 -3.08 14.72
C GLY A 113 -4.79 -3.08 13.31
N LEU A 114 -4.45 -4.08 12.50
CA LEU A 114 -4.89 -4.18 11.11
C LEU A 114 -6.41 -4.27 10.94
N LYS A 115 -7.16 -4.79 11.94
CA LYS A 115 -8.62 -4.83 11.85
C LYS A 115 -9.19 -3.42 11.77
N ALA A 116 -8.80 -2.57 12.73
CA ALA A 116 -9.18 -1.16 12.76
C ALA A 116 -8.71 -0.40 11.51
N PHE A 117 -7.61 -0.83 10.88
CA PHE A 117 -7.16 -0.23 9.64
C PHE A 117 -8.06 -0.58 8.45
N VAL A 118 -8.49 -1.84 8.33
CA VAL A 118 -9.46 -2.23 7.29
C VAL A 118 -10.79 -1.52 7.51
N ASP A 119 -11.26 -1.42 8.76
CA ASP A 119 -12.48 -0.65 9.10
C ASP A 119 -12.34 0.80 8.66
N TYR A 120 -11.22 1.45 8.97
CA TYR A 120 -10.93 2.83 8.55
C TYR A 120 -10.94 3.00 7.02
N LEU A 121 -10.42 2.02 6.26
CA LEU A 121 -10.45 2.06 4.79
C LEU A 121 -11.83 1.82 4.18
N ASN A 122 -12.79 1.35 4.98
CA ASN A 122 -14.16 1.06 4.59
C ASN A 122 -15.19 1.98 5.27
N GLU A 123 -14.77 3.03 5.98
CA GLU A 123 -15.66 3.92 6.74
C GLU A 123 -16.82 4.49 5.89
N ASP A 124 -16.56 4.80 4.62
CA ASP A 124 -17.55 5.33 3.67
C ASP A 124 -18.19 4.26 2.75
N LYS A 125 -18.09 2.97 3.08
CA LYS A 125 -18.54 1.86 2.21
C LYS A 125 -19.49 0.90 2.92
N GLU A 126 -20.40 0.28 2.16
CA GLU A 126 -21.28 -0.75 2.71
C GLU A 126 -20.53 -2.09 2.76
N THR A 127 -20.28 -2.59 3.97
CA THR A 127 -19.49 -3.82 4.19
C THR A 127 -20.38 -5.07 4.11
N LEU A 128 -19.84 -6.16 3.58
CA LEU A 128 -20.59 -7.41 3.37
C LEU A 128 -20.47 -8.40 4.53
N HIS A 129 -19.47 -8.21 5.39
CA HIS A 129 -19.20 -9.03 6.58
C HIS A 129 -18.23 -8.29 7.51
N ASP A 130 -18.02 -8.81 8.72
CA ASP A 130 -17.06 -8.26 9.69
C ASP A 130 -15.61 -8.44 9.20
N VAL A 131 -14.70 -7.59 9.68
CA VAL A 131 -13.27 -7.69 9.30
C VAL A 131 -12.68 -9.02 9.76
N VAL A 132 -12.10 -9.73 8.80
CA VAL A 132 -11.41 -10.99 9.02
C VAL A 132 -9.92 -10.73 9.18
N PHE A 133 -9.30 -11.36 10.16
CA PHE A 133 -7.87 -11.24 10.44
C PHE A 133 -7.24 -12.62 10.58
N PHE A 134 -6.14 -12.83 9.87
CA PHE A 134 -5.29 -14.00 9.95
C PHE A 134 -3.91 -13.58 10.40
N GLU A 135 -3.32 -14.39 11.28
CA GLU A 135 -1.91 -14.31 11.66
C GLU A 135 -1.28 -15.69 11.56
N GLY A 136 0.01 -15.73 11.27
CA GLY A 136 0.78 -16.95 11.20
C GLY A 136 2.24 -16.71 10.92
N GLU A 137 3.04 -17.76 11.04
CA GLU A 137 4.47 -17.73 10.72
C GLU A 137 4.79 -18.91 9.81
N HIS A 138 5.48 -18.66 8.71
CA HIS A 138 5.96 -19.70 7.81
C HIS A 138 7.36 -19.34 7.32
N GLU A 139 8.30 -20.29 7.33
CA GLU A 139 9.69 -20.05 6.93
C GLU A 139 10.36 -18.87 7.66
N GLN A 140 10.04 -18.66 8.94
CA GLN A 140 10.48 -17.52 9.77
C GLN A 140 9.98 -16.15 9.29
N ILE A 141 8.99 -16.12 8.42
CA ILE A 141 8.29 -14.91 7.98
C ILE A 141 6.95 -14.87 8.69
N GLU A 142 6.75 -13.86 9.52
CA GLU A 142 5.47 -13.60 10.16
C GLU A 142 4.56 -12.90 9.14
N VAL A 143 3.31 -13.34 9.05
CA VAL A 143 2.30 -12.83 8.11
C VAL A 143 1.07 -12.43 8.90
N ASP A 144 0.69 -11.16 8.79
CA ASP A 144 -0.61 -10.66 9.19
C ASP A 144 -1.40 -10.31 7.92
N PHE A 145 -2.62 -10.82 7.82
CA PHE A 145 -3.54 -10.52 6.71
C PHE A 145 -4.91 -10.15 7.26
N ALA A 146 -5.35 -8.92 7.00
CA ALA A 146 -6.68 -8.45 7.33
C ALA A 146 -7.45 -8.14 6.05
N PHE A 147 -8.74 -8.49 5.98
CA PHE A 147 -9.56 -8.15 4.84
C PHE A 147 -11.04 -8.02 5.16
N GLN A 148 -11.75 -7.30 4.29
CA GLN A 148 -13.18 -7.15 4.31
C GLN A 148 -13.68 -6.83 2.91
N PHE A 149 -14.75 -7.49 2.50
CA PHE A 149 -15.45 -7.13 1.26
C PHE A 149 -16.48 -6.05 1.51
N ASN A 150 -16.58 -5.11 0.58
CA ASN A 150 -17.62 -4.10 0.50
C ASN A 150 -18.43 -4.26 -0.80
N ASP A 151 -19.48 -3.45 -0.95
CA ASP A 151 -20.38 -3.40 -2.11
C ASP A 151 -19.73 -2.82 -3.38
N GLY A 152 -18.62 -2.09 -3.25
CA GLY A 152 -17.90 -1.46 -4.34
C GLY A 152 -17.27 -2.41 -5.37
N PHE A 153 -16.69 -1.79 -6.42
CA PHE A 153 -16.11 -2.47 -7.59
C PHE A 153 -14.57 -2.50 -7.57
N ALA A 154 -13.93 -1.66 -6.75
CA ALA A 154 -12.48 -1.52 -6.74
C ALA A 154 -11.83 -2.49 -5.74
N GLU A 155 -10.73 -3.13 -6.15
CA GLU A 155 -9.80 -3.79 -5.24
C GLU A 155 -8.93 -2.71 -4.57
N SER A 156 -8.84 -2.74 -3.24
CA SER A 156 -7.95 -1.91 -2.45
C SER A 156 -7.08 -2.80 -1.55
N MET A 157 -5.88 -3.12 -2.02
CA MET A 157 -4.91 -3.90 -1.25
C MET A 157 -3.73 -3.02 -0.85
N LEU A 158 -3.52 -2.84 0.46
CA LEU A 158 -2.31 -2.22 0.99
C LEU A 158 -1.33 -3.31 1.44
N SER A 159 -0.05 -3.10 1.17
CA SER A 159 0.98 -4.08 1.49
C SER A 159 2.15 -3.44 2.25
N PHE A 160 2.66 -4.17 3.24
CA PHE A 160 3.70 -3.71 4.14
C PHE A 160 4.75 -4.80 4.41
N VAL A 161 6.00 -4.38 4.52
CA VAL A 161 7.13 -5.25 4.89
C VAL A 161 7.92 -4.55 5.99
N ASN A 162 8.03 -5.17 7.17
CA ASN A 162 8.71 -4.58 8.33
C ASN A 162 8.24 -3.13 8.61
N HIS A 163 6.93 -2.91 8.53
CA HIS A 163 6.24 -1.61 8.70
C HIS A 163 6.49 -0.57 7.58
N VAL A 164 7.21 -0.93 6.52
CA VAL A 164 7.41 -0.09 5.33
C VAL A 164 6.35 -0.42 4.29
N ARG A 165 5.67 0.61 3.76
CA ARG A 165 4.63 0.46 2.74
C ARG A 165 5.27 0.12 1.39
N THR A 166 4.84 -0.96 0.77
CA THR A 166 5.25 -1.38 -0.58
C THR A 166 4.24 -0.89 -1.61
N LYS A 167 4.37 0.38 -2.05
CA LYS A 167 3.42 1.01 -2.98
C LYS A 167 3.30 0.32 -4.34
N ASP A 168 4.36 -0.34 -4.78
CA ASP A 168 4.41 -1.09 -6.05
C ASP A 168 4.19 -2.60 -5.83
N GLY A 169 3.79 -2.98 -4.61
CA GLY A 169 3.49 -4.34 -4.20
C GLY A 169 4.71 -5.24 -4.04
N GLY A 170 4.64 -6.46 -4.56
CA GLY A 170 5.75 -7.41 -4.49
C GLY A 170 5.31 -8.87 -4.37
N THR A 171 6.24 -9.70 -3.94
CA THR A 171 6.08 -11.15 -3.81
C THR A 171 5.01 -11.56 -2.78
N HIS A 172 4.97 -10.91 -1.62
CA HIS A 172 3.97 -11.09 -0.57
C HIS A 172 2.55 -10.80 -1.08
N GLU A 173 2.36 -9.67 -1.76
CA GLU A 173 1.06 -9.27 -2.33
C GLU A 173 0.59 -10.24 -3.42
N SER A 174 1.54 -10.70 -4.25
CA SER A 174 1.27 -11.71 -5.28
C SER A 174 0.86 -13.06 -4.67
N GLY A 175 1.46 -13.43 -3.53
CA GLY A 175 1.08 -14.60 -2.73
C GLY A 175 -0.35 -14.50 -2.21
N ALA A 176 -0.71 -13.38 -1.55
CA ALA A 176 -2.05 -13.15 -1.03
C ALA A 176 -3.12 -13.21 -2.13
N ARG A 177 -2.88 -12.57 -3.28
CA ARG A 177 -3.81 -12.60 -4.42
C ARG A 177 -3.97 -13.99 -5.01
N SER A 178 -2.88 -14.72 -5.14
CA SER A 178 -2.87 -16.09 -5.69
C SER A 178 -3.64 -17.05 -4.78
N ALA A 179 -3.34 -17.02 -3.48
CA ALA A 179 -4.04 -17.80 -2.46
C ALA A 179 -5.54 -17.51 -2.43
N THR A 180 -5.92 -16.23 -2.36
CA THR A 180 -7.34 -15.82 -2.36
C THR A 180 -8.06 -16.34 -3.60
N THR A 181 -7.45 -16.18 -4.78
CA THR A 181 -8.06 -16.64 -6.05
C THR A 181 -8.25 -18.16 -6.06
N ARG A 182 -7.26 -18.92 -5.58
CA ARG A 182 -7.29 -20.38 -5.55
C ARG A 182 -8.35 -20.88 -4.57
N VAL A 183 -8.32 -20.43 -3.32
CA VAL A 183 -9.24 -20.88 -2.26
C VAL A 183 -10.70 -20.60 -2.61
N PHE A 184 -11.01 -19.42 -3.15
CA PHE A 184 -12.38 -19.09 -3.56
C PHE A 184 -12.87 -20.00 -4.69
N ASN A 185 -12.02 -20.31 -5.67
CA ASN A 185 -12.38 -21.24 -6.75
C ASN A 185 -12.57 -22.66 -6.21
N ASP A 186 -11.68 -23.13 -5.34
CA ASP A 186 -11.77 -24.47 -4.74
C ASP A 186 -13.06 -24.62 -3.92
N TYR A 187 -13.38 -23.60 -3.10
CA TYR A 187 -14.64 -23.55 -2.34
C TYR A 187 -15.87 -23.55 -3.28
N ALA A 188 -15.86 -22.73 -4.33
CA ALA A 188 -16.97 -22.64 -5.27
C ALA A 188 -17.19 -23.94 -6.05
N ARG A 189 -16.11 -24.68 -6.38
CA ARG A 189 -16.18 -26.01 -7.01
C ARG A 189 -16.72 -27.06 -6.06
N LYS A 190 -16.15 -27.14 -4.86
CA LYS A 190 -16.52 -28.12 -3.83
C LYS A 190 -18.00 -28.03 -3.45
N ASN A 191 -18.53 -26.81 -3.38
CA ASN A 191 -19.94 -26.55 -3.04
C ASN A 191 -20.87 -26.46 -4.25
N GLY A 192 -20.40 -26.81 -5.46
CA GLY A 192 -21.22 -26.85 -6.67
C GLY A 192 -21.74 -25.48 -7.16
N LEU A 193 -21.17 -24.38 -6.68
CA LEU A 193 -21.49 -23.01 -7.11
C LEU A 193 -20.95 -22.71 -8.52
N ILE A 194 -19.89 -23.41 -8.94
CA ILE A 194 -19.38 -23.43 -10.31
C ILE A 194 -19.41 -24.86 -10.84
N LYS A 195 -20.18 -25.08 -11.90
CA LYS A 195 -20.31 -26.42 -12.54
C LYS A 195 -19.00 -26.83 -13.19
N GLU A 196 -18.66 -28.13 -13.19
CA GLU A 196 -17.39 -28.67 -13.74
C GLU A 196 -17.02 -28.13 -15.13
N LYS A 197 -18.00 -27.96 -16.02
CA LYS A 197 -17.79 -27.48 -17.40
C LYS A 197 -17.57 -25.98 -17.53
N GLU A 198 -17.92 -25.20 -16.52
CA GLU A 198 -17.77 -23.74 -16.53
C GLU A 198 -16.32 -23.36 -16.21
N LYS A 199 -15.87 -22.21 -16.74
CA LYS A 199 -14.54 -21.67 -16.41
C LYS A 199 -14.52 -21.15 -14.97
N ASN A 200 -13.36 -21.28 -14.32
CA ASN A 200 -13.07 -20.65 -13.03
C ASN A 200 -13.24 -19.13 -13.08
N LEU A 201 -13.46 -18.54 -11.91
CA LEU A 201 -13.44 -17.09 -11.72
C LEU A 201 -12.01 -16.58 -11.91
N GLU A 202 -11.86 -15.44 -12.58
CA GLU A 202 -10.57 -14.75 -12.64
C GLU A 202 -10.32 -14.04 -11.30
N GLY A 203 -9.05 -13.82 -10.96
CA GLY A 203 -8.71 -13.20 -9.68
C GLY A 203 -9.31 -11.80 -9.50
N THR A 204 -9.50 -11.06 -10.59
CA THR A 204 -10.18 -9.76 -10.58
C THR A 204 -11.68 -9.86 -10.26
N ASP A 205 -12.32 -10.96 -10.66
CA ASP A 205 -13.74 -11.20 -10.37
C ASP A 205 -13.93 -11.44 -8.86
N ILE A 206 -13.00 -12.19 -8.25
CA ILE A 206 -13.03 -12.51 -6.82
C ILE A 206 -12.69 -11.31 -5.96
N ARG A 207 -11.74 -10.46 -6.38
CA ARG A 207 -11.26 -9.32 -5.58
C ARG A 207 -12.05 -8.03 -5.81
N GLU A 208 -13.15 -8.08 -6.55
CA GLU A 208 -14.04 -6.94 -6.72
C GLU A 208 -14.64 -6.52 -5.37
N GLY A 209 -14.38 -5.27 -4.95
CA GLY A 209 -14.81 -4.75 -3.65
C GLY A 209 -14.01 -5.30 -2.47
N LEU A 210 -12.85 -5.93 -2.69
CA LEU A 210 -11.98 -6.39 -1.62
C LEU A 210 -11.13 -5.23 -1.08
N THR A 211 -11.29 -4.89 0.20
CA THR A 211 -10.31 -4.11 0.95
C THR A 211 -9.46 -5.06 1.79
N ALA A 212 -8.14 -5.05 1.57
CA ALA A 212 -7.23 -5.96 2.27
C ALA A 212 -5.90 -5.29 2.64
N ILE A 213 -5.29 -5.80 3.70
CA ILE A 213 -3.97 -5.40 4.17
C ILE A 213 -3.13 -6.64 4.40
N VAL A 214 -1.97 -6.71 3.73
CA VAL A 214 -0.96 -7.75 3.94
C VAL A 214 0.29 -7.13 4.57
N SER A 215 0.63 -7.56 5.77
CA SER A 215 1.83 -7.10 6.47
C SER A 215 2.72 -8.29 6.80
N VAL A 216 3.94 -8.28 6.27
CA VAL A 216 4.93 -9.33 6.55
C VAL A 216 6.07 -8.80 7.39
N ARG A 217 6.57 -9.62 8.33
CA ARG A 217 7.83 -9.37 9.03
C ARG A 217 8.85 -10.40 8.55
N ILE A 218 9.89 -9.90 7.89
CA ILE A 218 10.92 -10.70 7.25
C ILE A 218 12.26 -10.44 7.98
N PRO A 219 12.98 -11.50 8.37
CA PRO A 219 14.33 -11.39 8.90
C PRO A 219 15.27 -10.65 7.94
N GLU A 220 16.19 -9.87 8.51
CA GLU A 220 17.09 -8.99 7.75
C GLU A 220 17.93 -9.76 6.72
N GLU A 221 18.33 -10.99 7.05
CA GLU A 221 19.10 -11.89 6.17
C GLU A 221 18.35 -12.36 4.92
N LYS A 222 17.00 -12.32 4.92
CA LYS A 222 16.15 -12.71 3.78
C LYS A 222 15.57 -11.50 3.04
N LEU A 223 15.65 -10.31 3.62
CA LEU A 223 14.92 -9.15 3.13
C LEU A 223 15.59 -8.53 1.90
N GLN A 224 14.86 -8.53 0.78
CA GLN A 224 15.34 -8.01 -0.50
C GLN A 224 14.23 -7.18 -1.17
N PHE A 225 14.54 -5.92 -1.50
CA PHE A 225 13.67 -5.04 -2.28
C PHE A 225 14.23 -4.85 -3.69
N GLU A 226 13.38 -4.61 -4.69
CA GLU A 226 13.80 -4.35 -6.08
C GLU A 226 14.50 -2.99 -6.27
N GLY A 227 14.55 -2.14 -5.23
CA GLY A 227 15.23 -0.84 -5.26
C GLY A 227 15.29 -0.12 -3.90
N GLN A 228 16.02 0.99 -3.85
CA GLN A 228 16.27 1.74 -2.61
C GLN A 228 15.01 2.35 -1.99
N THR A 229 14.04 2.73 -2.82
CA THR A 229 12.75 3.31 -2.36
C THR A 229 11.91 2.31 -1.57
N LYS A 230 12.30 1.02 -1.55
CA LYS A 230 11.59 -0.08 -0.87
C LYS A 230 10.12 -0.18 -1.29
N ALA A 231 9.82 0.28 -2.50
CA ALA A 231 8.46 0.33 -3.03
C ALA A 231 7.95 -1.06 -3.42
N LYS A 232 8.85 -1.99 -3.75
CA LYS A 232 8.52 -3.35 -4.18
C LYS A 232 9.37 -4.42 -3.52
N LEU A 233 8.71 -5.42 -2.91
CA LEU A 233 9.39 -6.58 -2.31
C LEU A 233 9.81 -7.59 -3.38
N GLY A 234 11.08 -8.01 -3.31
CA GLY A 234 11.69 -9.02 -4.19
C GLY A 234 11.95 -10.37 -3.52
N THR A 235 11.87 -10.50 -2.19
CA THR A 235 12.09 -11.77 -1.46
C THR A 235 11.11 -12.85 -1.91
N SER A 236 11.59 -13.91 -2.57
CA SER A 236 10.76 -14.98 -3.14
C SER A 236 9.94 -15.75 -2.12
N GLU A 237 10.54 -16.05 -0.96
CA GLU A 237 10.01 -16.84 0.15
C GLU A 237 8.81 -16.16 0.80
N ALA A 238 8.71 -14.84 0.70
CA ALA A 238 7.53 -14.11 1.17
C ALA A 238 6.26 -14.50 0.39
N ARG A 239 6.40 -14.93 -0.88
CA ARG A 239 5.26 -15.42 -1.66
C ARG A 239 4.74 -16.74 -1.10
N SER A 240 5.62 -17.72 -0.85
CA SER A 240 5.25 -19.03 -0.31
C SER A 240 4.67 -18.91 1.09
N ALA A 241 5.29 -18.10 1.95
CA ALA A 241 4.83 -17.86 3.31
C ALA A 241 3.41 -17.28 3.35
N VAL A 242 3.17 -16.20 2.59
CA VAL A 242 1.83 -15.59 2.55
C VAL A 242 0.81 -16.52 1.89
N ASP A 243 1.17 -17.19 0.79
CA ASP A 243 0.24 -18.09 0.09
C ASP A 243 -0.22 -19.24 1.01
N SER A 244 0.70 -19.82 1.78
CA SER A 244 0.43 -20.91 2.73
C SER A 244 -0.53 -20.46 3.85
N ILE A 245 -0.18 -19.39 4.57
CA ILE A 245 -0.99 -18.90 5.69
C ILE A 245 -2.37 -18.44 5.23
N VAL A 246 -2.44 -17.63 4.17
CA VAL A 246 -3.72 -17.15 3.64
C VAL A 246 -4.56 -18.32 3.14
N SER A 247 -3.97 -19.30 2.45
CA SER A 247 -4.75 -20.41 1.92
C SER A 247 -5.36 -21.27 3.01
N GLU A 248 -4.57 -21.62 4.03
CA GLU A 248 -5.03 -22.40 5.16
C GLU A 248 -6.16 -21.68 5.90
N LYS A 249 -5.90 -20.46 6.37
CA LYS A 249 -6.85 -19.72 7.22
C LYS A 249 -8.10 -19.26 6.46
N LEU A 250 -7.96 -18.88 5.20
CA LEU A 250 -9.11 -18.51 4.36
C LEU A 250 -10.00 -19.73 4.07
N THR A 251 -9.41 -20.91 3.86
CA THR A 251 -10.20 -22.14 3.69
C THR A 251 -11.03 -22.42 4.93
N TYR A 252 -10.44 -22.35 6.12
CA TYR A 252 -11.19 -22.51 7.37
C TYR A 252 -12.31 -21.46 7.51
N PHE A 253 -12.01 -20.19 7.25
CA PHE A 253 -13.01 -19.13 7.33
C PHE A 253 -14.22 -19.37 6.41
N LEU A 254 -14.00 -19.77 5.14
CA LEU A 254 -15.10 -20.02 4.20
C LEU A 254 -15.93 -21.25 4.58
N GLU A 255 -15.32 -22.28 5.16
CA GLU A 255 -16.02 -23.48 5.63
C GLU A 255 -16.82 -23.21 6.91
N GLU A 256 -16.30 -22.38 7.83
CA GLU A 256 -17.00 -22.00 9.06
C GLU A 256 -18.11 -20.96 8.83
N ASN A 257 -18.04 -20.19 7.74
CA ASN A 257 -18.99 -19.11 7.42
C ASN A 257 -19.65 -19.31 6.05
N PRO A 258 -20.47 -20.37 5.86
CA PRO A 258 -20.99 -20.76 4.55
C PRO A 258 -21.91 -19.71 3.91
N ASP A 259 -22.68 -18.97 4.70
CA ASP A 259 -23.56 -17.91 4.19
C ASP A 259 -22.77 -16.75 3.60
N VAL A 260 -21.75 -16.29 4.31
CA VAL A 260 -20.82 -15.25 3.85
C VAL A 260 -20.08 -15.74 2.61
N ALA A 261 -19.49 -16.94 2.67
CA ALA A 261 -18.75 -17.53 1.56
C ALA A 261 -19.60 -17.65 0.28
N THR A 262 -20.83 -18.16 0.41
CA THR A 262 -21.77 -18.27 -0.71
C THR A 262 -22.16 -16.90 -1.26
N SER A 263 -22.39 -15.90 -0.41
CA SER A 263 -22.68 -14.53 -0.82
C SER A 263 -21.53 -13.92 -1.63
N LEU A 264 -20.29 -14.06 -1.14
CA LEU A 264 -19.10 -13.54 -1.81
C LEU A 264 -18.85 -14.24 -3.16
N VAL A 265 -19.02 -15.56 -3.25
CA VAL A 265 -18.90 -16.29 -4.52
C VAL A 265 -19.98 -15.84 -5.51
N LYS A 266 -21.22 -15.60 -5.06
CA LYS A 266 -22.29 -15.06 -5.91
C LYS A 266 -21.96 -13.65 -6.42
N LYS A 267 -21.35 -12.79 -5.58
CA LYS A 267 -20.84 -11.48 -6.02
C LYS A 267 -19.78 -11.65 -7.11
N ALA A 268 -18.81 -12.53 -6.91
CA ALA A 268 -17.76 -12.80 -7.90
C ALA A 268 -18.32 -13.37 -9.22
N LEU A 269 -19.38 -14.19 -9.18
CA LEU A 269 -20.06 -14.68 -10.38
C LEU A 269 -20.73 -13.54 -11.16
N LYS A 270 -21.38 -12.60 -10.48
CA LYS A 270 -21.94 -11.40 -11.12
C LYS A 270 -20.85 -10.53 -11.75
N ALA A 271 -19.73 -10.35 -11.06
CA ALA A 271 -18.55 -9.65 -11.58
C ALA A 271 -18.02 -10.30 -12.87
N LYS A 272 -17.89 -11.63 -12.87
CA LYS A 272 -17.51 -12.41 -14.06
C LYS A 272 -18.47 -12.20 -15.23
N GLU A 273 -19.79 -12.30 -14.99
CA GLU A 273 -20.80 -12.07 -16.03
C GLU A 273 -20.71 -10.66 -16.62
N ALA A 274 -20.55 -9.64 -15.78
CA ALA A 274 -20.37 -8.25 -16.21
C ALA A 274 -19.10 -8.07 -17.06
N ARG A 275 -17.98 -8.67 -16.64
CA ARG A 275 -16.72 -8.64 -17.38
C ARG A 275 -16.83 -9.35 -18.73
N GLU A 276 -17.44 -10.53 -18.78
CA GLU A 276 -17.64 -11.28 -20.03
C GLU A 276 -18.57 -10.54 -21.00
N ALA A 277 -19.65 -9.94 -20.49
CA ALA A 277 -20.55 -9.10 -21.28
C ALA A 277 -19.82 -7.86 -21.83
N ALA A 278 -19.03 -7.17 -21.02
CA ALA A 278 -18.22 -6.03 -21.44
C ALA A 278 -17.17 -6.42 -22.49
N ARG A 279 -16.53 -7.59 -22.33
CA ARG A 279 -15.58 -8.14 -23.31
C ARG A 279 -16.28 -8.46 -24.62
N LYS A 280 -17.44 -9.11 -24.58
CA LYS A 280 -18.24 -9.42 -25.77
C LYS A 280 -18.67 -8.15 -26.51
N ALA A 281 -19.15 -7.13 -25.80
CA ALA A 281 -19.49 -5.84 -26.41
C ALA A 281 -18.28 -5.13 -27.05
N ARG A 282 -17.10 -5.21 -26.42
CA ARG A 282 -15.84 -4.70 -26.98
C ARG A 282 -15.40 -5.49 -28.22
N ASP A 283 -15.56 -6.81 -28.21
CA ASP A 283 -15.21 -7.66 -29.34
C ASP A 283 -16.21 -7.53 -30.49
N GLU A 284 -17.51 -7.37 -30.21
CA GLU A 284 -18.54 -7.07 -31.22
C GLU A 284 -18.34 -5.69 -31.85
N SER A 285 -17.99 -4.67 -31.06
CA SER A 285 -17.64 -3.35 -31.62
C SER A 285 -16.33 -3.37 -32.44
N ARG A 286 -15.36 -4.24 -32.09
CA ARG A 286 -14.13 -4.47 -32.87
C ARG A 286 -14.37 -5.31 -34.13
N ASN A 287 -15.17 -6.36 -34.07
CA ASN A 287 -15.39 -7.31 -35.16
C ASN A 287 -16.54 -6.88 -36.10
N GLY A 288 -17.58 -6.21 -35.59
CA GLY A 288 -18.70 -5.65 -36.35
C GLY A 288 -18.31 -4.54 -37.34
N LYS A 289 -17.09 -3.99 -37.24
CA LYS A 289 -16.51 -3.05 -38.20
C LYS A 289 -15.72 -3.71 -39.35
N LYS A 290 -15.60 -5.04 -39.41
CA LYS A 290 -14.83 -5.71 -40.48
C LYS A 290 -15.52 -5.75 -41.86
N LYS A 291 -16.76 -5.26 -42.02
CA LYS A 291 -17.38 -5.11 -43.35
C LYS A 291 -17.25 -3.71 -43.99
N ARG A 292 -16.53 -2.76 -43.38
CA ARG A 292 -16.07 -1.54 -44.06
C ARG A 292 -14.93 -0.92 -43.26
N ARG A 293 -13.72 -1.02 -43.81
CA ARG A 293 -12.53 -0.27 -43.38
C ARG A 293 -12.81 1.23 -43.61
N LYS A 294 -13.54 1.86 -42.71
CA LYS A 294 -13.41 3.29 -42.44
C LYS A 294 -12.58 3.35 -41.18
N ASP A 295 -11.34 3.80 -41.32
CA ASP A 295 -10.55 4.25 -40.18
C ASP A 295 -11.45 5.16 -39.35
N THR A 296 -11.90 4.69 -38.19
CA THR A 296 -12.28 5.62 -37.14
C THR A 296 -10.97 6.27 -36.74
N LEU A 297 -10.57 7.31 -37.48
CA LEU A 297 -9.76 8.38 -36.92
C LEU A 297 -10.39 8.66 -35.56
N LEU A 298 -9.57 8.67 -34.51
CA LEU A 298 -9.96 9.39 -33.31
C LEU A 298 -10.52 10.72 -33.82
N SER A 299 -11.81 10.91 -33.56
CA SER A 299 -12.67 12.02 -33.98
C SER A 299 -11.87 13.32 -34.09
N GLY A 300 -12.22 14.20 -35.04
CA GLY A 300 -11.50 15.42 -35.49
C GLY A 300 -10.97 16.42 -34.44
N LYS A 301 -11.00 16.05 -33.17
CA LYS A 301 -10.28 16.58 -32.00
C LYS A 301 -8.84 16.06 -31.86
N LEU A 302 -8.47 14.89 -32.40
CA LEU A 302 -7.07 14.46 -32.38
C LEU A 302 -6.29 15.09 -33.54
N THR A 303 -5.33 15.96 -33.23
CA THR A 303 -4.31 16.37 -34.20
C THR A 303 -3.17 15.33 -34.18
N PRO A 304 -2.91 14.63 -35.30
CA PRO A 304 -1.86 13.62 -35.34
C PRO A 304 -0.47 14.26 -35.40
N ALA A 305 0.50 13.64 -34.70
CA ALA A 305 1.90 13.97 -34.88
C ALA A 305 2.37 13.62 -36.31
N GLN A 306 3.30 14.39 -36.86
CA GLN A 306 3.88 14.13 -38.18
C GLN A 306 4.70 12.83 -38.21
N SER A 307 5.37 12.51 -37.11
CA SER A 307 6.16 11.29 -36.91
C SER A 307 5.26 10.12 -36.48
N ARG A 308 5.67 8.90 -36.82
CA ARG A 308 5.04 7.65 -36.32
C ARG A 308 5.88 6.92 -35.26
N ASN A 309 6.91 7.56 -34.69
CA ASN A 309 7.81 6.95 -33.72
C ASN A 309 7.30 7.11 -32.27
N PRO A 310 6.83 6.03 -31.61
CA PRO A 310 6.29 6.12 -30.24
C PRO A 310 7.32 6.55 -29.19
N LYS A 311 8.62 6.39 -29.45
CA LYS A 311 9.69 6.79 -28.53
C LYS A 311 9.97 8.29 -28.54
N ARG A 312 9.46 9.02 -29.53
CA ARG A 312 9.67 10.47 -29.70
C ARG A 312 8.36 11.26 -29.71
N ASN A 313 7.26 10.60 -30.04
CA ASN A 313 5.97 11.25 -30.09
C ASN A 313 5.45 11.46 -28.66
N GLU A 314 4.98 12.67 -28.40
CA GLU A 314 4.33 13.05 -27.16
C GLU A 314 2.82 13.22 -27.41
N LEU A 315 2.00 12.84 -26.42
CA LEU A 315 0.56 13.02 -26.45
C LEU A 315 0.17 14.08 -25.43
N TYR A 316 -0.37 15.19 -25.92
CA TYR A 316 -0.89 16.28 -25.11
C TYR A 316 -2.41 16.12 -24.95
N LEU A 317 -2.87 16.04 -23.70
CA LEU A 317 -4.29 16.05 -23.36
C LEU A 317 -4.67 17.47 -22.92
N VAL A 318 -5.61 18.08 -23.63
CA VAL A 318 -5.99 19.49 -23.45
C VAL A 318 -7.49 19.61 -23.20
N GLU A 319 -7.86 20.55 -22.34
CA GLU A 319 -9.25 20.80 -21.99
C GLU A 319 -9.94 21.67 -23.06
N GLY A 320 -10.87 21.06 -23.78
CA GLY A 320 -11.72 21.76 -24.75
C GLY A 320 -10.98 22.24 -26.02
N ASP A 321 -11.77 22.78 -26.95
CA ASP A 321 -11.26 23.16 -28.28
C ASP A 321 -10.46 24.48 -28.24
N SER A 322 -10.61 25.30 -27.20
CA SER A 322 -9.87 26.56 -27.04
C SER A 322 -8.39 26.32 -26.70
N ALA A 323 -8.09 25.50 -25.69
CA ALA A 323 -6.72 25.09 -25.39
C ALA A 323 -6.15 24.21 -26.50
N GLY A 324 -6.99 23.38 -27.14
CA GLY A 324 -6.60 22.57 -28.29
C GLY A 324 -6.20 23.38 -29.53
N GLY A 325 -6.83 24.53 -29.77
CA GLY A 325 -6.45 25.43 -30.87
C GLY A 325 -5.06 26.03 -30.69
N SER A 326 -4.71 26.42 -29.45
CA SER A 326 -3.38 26.97 -29.13
C SER A 326 -2.28 25.90 -29.07
N ALA A 327 -2.64 24.67 -28.71
CA ALA A 327 -1.70 23.55 -28.59
C ALA A 327 -1.43 22.82 -29.92
N LYS A 328 -2.27 23.04 -30.94
CA LYS A 328 -2.19 22.42 -32.27
C LYS A 328 -1.15 23.10 -33.15
#